data_AF-A0A8T2H1A3-F1
#
_entry.id   AF-A0A8T2H1A3-F1
#
_cell.length_a   1.000
_cell.length_b   1.000
_cell.length_c   1.000
_cell.angle_alpha   90.00
_cell.angle_beta   90.00
_cell.angle_gamma   90.00
#
_symmetry.space_group_name_H-M   'P 1'
#
loop_
_entity.id
_entity.type
_entity.pdbx_description
1 polymer ?
#
loop_
_entity_poly.entity_id
_entity_poly.type
_entity_poly.pdbx_seq_one_letter_code
_entity_poly.pdbx_strand_id
1 'polypeptide(L)'
;MASASATATLLKPNPPPHKPTIIASSVSPPLPPPRRNHLLRRDFLSLAATSTLLTQSITFLAPAPASAAEDEEYIKDTSAVISKVRSTLSMQKTDPNVADAVAELREASNSWVAKYRKEKALLGKASFRDIYSALNAVSGHYVSFGPTAPIPAKRKARILEEMETAEKALSRGR
;
A
#
# COMPACT_ATOMS: atom_id res chain seq x y z
N MET A 1 -13.24 37.02 -74.38
CA MET A 1 -13.48 37.86 -73.19
C MET A 1 -14.13 37.02 -72.09
N ALA A 2 -13.82 37.33 -70.83
CA ALA A 2 -14.29 36.72 -69.57
C ALA A 2 -13.73 35.31 -69.28
N SER A 3 -12.75 35.13 -68.39
CA SER A 3 -12.59 35.45 -66.95
C SER A 3 -12.69 34.15 -66.14
N ALA A 4 -11.52 33.66 -65.75
CA ALA A 4 -11.35 32.65 -64.71
C ALA A 4 -11.79 33.22 -63.36
N SER A 5 -12.61 32.48 -62.61
CA SER A 5 -12.94 32.80 -61.23
C SER A 5 -12.29 31.74 -60.33
N ALA A 6 -11.15 32.11 -59.73
CA ALA A 6 -10.49 31.33 -58.71
C ALA A 6 -11.09 31.72 -57.35
N THR A 7 -11.78 30.78 -56.70
CA THR A 7 -12.27 30.93 -55.33
C THR A 7 -11.09 30.87 -54.35
N ALA A 8 -10.71 32.04 -53.82
CA ALA A 8 -9.72 32.16 -52.75
C ALA A 8 -10.37 31.80 -51.39
N THR A 9 -9.96 30.68 -50.80
CA THR A 9 -10.30 30.33 -49.41
C THR A 9 -9.47 31.19 -48.45
N LEU A 10 -10.14 32.10 -47.76
CA LEU A 10 -9.60 32.97 -46.72
C LEU A 10 -9.16 32.15 -45.49
N LEU A 11 -7.86 31.89 -45.39
CA LEU A 11 -7.22 31.32 -44.20
C LEU A 11 -7.21 32.35 -43.06
N LYS A 12 -7.87 32.01 -41.95
CA LYS A 12 -7.85 32.78 -40.69
C LYS A 12 -6.50 32.58 -40.00
N PRO A 13 -5.80 33.65 -39.58
CA PRO A 13 -4.53 33.51 -38.86
C PRO A 13 -4.78 33.03 -37.42
N ASN A 14 -4.08 31.94 -37.06
CA ASN A 14 -4.05 31.34 -35.74
C ASN A 14 -3.15 32.18 -34.80
N PRO A 15 -3.58 32.58 -33.60
CA PRO A 15 -2.73 33.33 -32.68
C PRO A 15 -1.62 32.45 -32.07
N PRO A 16 -0.41 33.01 -31.81
CA PRO A 16 0.72 32.27 -31.30
C PRO A 16 0.53 31.83 -29.83
N PRO A 17 1.21 30.75 -29.39
CA PRO A 17 1.08 30.22 -28.03
C PRO A 17 1.69 31.16 -26.99
N HIS A 18 0.89 31.56 -26.00
CA HIS A 18 1.34 32.29 -24.82
C HIS A 18 2.22 31.40 -23.95
N LYS A 19 3.51 31.75 -23.85
CA LYS A 19 4.41 31.23 -22.83
C LYS A 19 4.01 31.85 -21.49
N PRO A 20 3.88 31.09 -20.39
CA PRO A 20 3.70 31.68 -19.07
C PRO A 20 4.99 32.40 -18.67
N THR A 21 4.93 33.72 -18.58
CA THR A 21 5.94 34.56 -17.94
C THR A 21 6.08 34.15 -16.49
N ILE A 22 7.27 33.66 -16.13
CA ILE A 22 7.69 33.40 -14.75
C ILE A 22 7.81 34.74 -14.05
N ILE A 23 6.81 35.11 -13.26
CA ILE A 23 6.94 36.18 -12.27
C ILE A 23 7.61 35.54 -11.06
N ALA A 24 8.93 35.73 -10.95
CA ALA A 24 9.68 35.39 -9.75
C ALA A 24 9.29 36.36 -8.63
N SER A 25 8.29 36.00 -7.84
CA SER A 25 8.04 36.65 -6.55
C SER A 25 9.18 36.25 -5.60
N SER A 26 10.12 37.16 -5.36
CA SER A 26 11.12 37.02 -4.30
C SER A 26 10.45 37.14 -2.94
N VAL A 27 9.85 36.06 -2.46
CA VAL A 27 9.49 35.89 -1.05
C VAL A 27 10.77 35.48 -0.32
N SER A 28 11.35 36.41 0.41
CA SER A 28 12.43 36.16 1.37
C SER A 28 12.01 35.09 2.37
N PRO A 29 12.81 34.05 2.62
CA PRO A 29 12.53 33.11 3.69
C PRO A 29 12.81 33.79 5.05
N PRO A 30 11.94 33.62 6.07
CA PRO A 30 12.28 34.01 7.42
C PRO A 30 13.39 33.10 7.96
N LEU A 31 14.39 33.75 8.57
CA LEU A 31 15.56 33.19 9.22
C LEU A 31 15.18 32.09 10.25
N PRO A 32 15.82 30.90 10.24
CA PRO A 32 15.61 29.91 11.28
C PRO A 32 16.32 30.34 12.59
N PRO A 33 15.71 30.15 13.77
CA PRO A 33 16.40 30.36 15.04
C PRO A 33 17.51 29.31 15.26
N PRO A 34 18.60 29.67 15.98
CA PRO A 34 19.71 28.75 16.24
C PRO A 34 19.28 27.56 17.12
N ARG A 35 19.68 26.36 16.69
CA ARG A 35 19.53 25.10 17.43
C ARG A 35 20.31 25.18 18.74
N ARG A 36 19.62 25.16 19.87
CA ARG A 36 20.23 24.88 21.17
C ARG A 36 20.40 23.37 21.31
N ASN A 37 21.59 22.89 20.98
CA ASN A 37 22.05 21.57 21.40
C ASN A 37 22.35 21.63 22.90
N HIS A 38 21.35 21.34 23.75
CA HIS A 38 21.63 21.02 25.15
C HIS A 38 22.10 19.58 25.19
N LEU A 39 23.38 19.37 24.87
CA LEU A 39 24.11 18.17 25.25
C LEU A 39 24.14 18.15 26.78
N LEU A 40 23.10 17.57 27.38
CA LEU A 40 23.11 17.18 28.78
C LEU A 40 24.15 16.08 28.92
N ARG A 41 25.36 16.54 29.23
CA ARG A 41 26.46 15.84 29.85
C ARG A 41 25.89 15.09 31.06
N ARG A 42 25.52 13.83 30.84
CA ARG A 42 25.16 12.92 31.94
C ARG A 42 26.49 12.35 32.43
N ASP A 43 26.95 12.92 33.52
CA ASP A 43 28.07 12.41 34.30
C ASP A 43 27.73 10.98 34.75
N PHE A 44 28.31 9.99 34.08
CA PHE A 44 28.27 8.61 34.53
C PHE A 44 29.35 8.45 35.61
N LEU A 45 28.93 8.54 36.87
CA LEU A 45 29.72 8.09 38.01
C LEU A 45 29.92 6.58 37.88
N SER A 46 31.16 6.19 37.64
CA SER A 46 31.66 4.83 37.79
C SER A 46 31.71 4.49 39.27
N LEU A 47 31.02 3.42 39.69
CA LEU A 47 31.29 2.74 40.96
C LEU A 47 31.53 1.26 40.66
N ALA A 48 32.78 0.86 40.88
CA ALA A 48 33.26 -0.50 40.77
C ALA A 48 32.94 -1.33 42.02
N ALA A 49 33.20 -2.64 41.90
CA ALA A 49 33.26 -3.68 42.95
C ALA A 49 31.89 -4.33 43.27
N THR A 50 31.72 -5.64 43.41
CA THR A 50 32.65 -6.76 43.63
C THR A 50 32.02 -8.06 43.11
N SER A 51 32.88 -8.95 42.62
CA SER A 51 32.62 -10.33 42.23
C SER A 51 32.12 -11.21 43.38
N THR A 52 31.02 -11.94 43.15
CA THR A 52 30.74 -13.22 43.82
C THR A 52 30.38 -14.24 42.74
N LEU A 53 31.24 -15.26 42.60
CA LEU A 53 30.97 -16.46 41.81
C LEU A 53 29.87 -17.26 42.50
N LEU A 54 28.67 -17.27 41.93
CA LEU A 54 27.68 -18.28 42.22
C LEU A 54 27.24 -18.90 40.90
N THR A 55 27.81 -20.05 40.59
CA THR A 55 27.47 -20.92 39.48
C THR A 55 26.04 -21.43 39.67
N GLN A 56 25.04 -20.63 39.30
CA GLN A 56 23.68 -21.11 39.11
C GLN A 56 23.55 -21.60 37.67
N SER A 57 23.48 -22.92 37.54
CA SER A 57 23.16 -23.65 36.33
C SER A 57 21.74 -23.29 35.87
N ILE A 58 21.61 -22.19 35.12
CA ILE A 58 20.39 -21.86 34.41
C ILE A 58 20.28 -22.87 33.26
N THR A 59 19.45 -23.89 33.45
CA THR A 59 18.91 -24.68 32.34
C THR A 59 18.21 -23.71 31.40
N PHE A 60 18.89 -23.38 30.30
CA PHE A 60 18.36 -22.63 29.17
C PHE A 60 17.21 -23.45 28.55
N LEU A 61 16.00 -23.26 29.05
CA LEU A 61 14.79 -23.68 28.35
C LEU A 61 14.67 -22.75 27.13
N ALA A 62 15.03 -23.27 25.97
CA ALA A 62 14.91 -22.56 24.71
C ALA A 62 13.46 -22.08 24.54
N PRO A 63 13.21 -20.77 24.37
CA PRO A 63 11.88 -20.30 24.02
C PRO A 63 11.52 -20.89 22.65
N ALA A 64 10.37 -21.58 22.59
CA ALA A 64 9.78 -22.02 21.33
C ALA A 64 9.61 -20.82 20.37
N PRO A 65 9.70 -21.04 19.05
CA PRO A 65 9.78 -19.96 18.07
C PRO A 65 8.43 -19.25 17.92
N ALA A 66 8.18 -18.20 18.71
CA ALA A 66 7.01 -17.34 18.56
C ALA A 66 6.86 -16.79 17.12
N SER A 67 7.99 -16.55 16.44
CA SER A 67 8.03 -16.10 15.03
C SER A 67 7.43 -17.11 14.05
N ALA A 68 7.55 -18.42 14.30
CA ALA A 68 7.03 -19.43 13.37
C ALA A 68 5.50 -19.49 13.42
N ALA A 69 4.92 -19.36 14.61
CA ALA A 69 3.47 -19.33 14.79
C ALA A 69 2.82 -18.10 14.15
N GLU A 70 3.47 -16.93 14.26
CA GLU A 70 3.01 -15.68 13.63
C GLU A 70 3.09 -15.74 12.09
N ASP A 71 4.12 -16.38 11.54
CA ASP A 71 4.26 -16.60 10.09
C ASP A 71 3.18 -17.56 9.54
N GLU A 72 2.88 -18.65 10.25
CA GLU A 72 1.80 -19.58 9.90
C GLU A 72 0.43 -18.89 9.93
N GLU A 73 0.19 -18.05 10.93
CA GLU A 73 -1.04 -17.26 11.03
C GLU A 73 -1.15 -16.25 9.88
N TYR A 74 -0.05 -15.58 9.53
CA TYR A 74 0.00 -14.69 8.36
C TYR A 74 -0.33 -15.42 7.06
N ILE A 75 0.21 -16.63 6.85
CA ILE A 75 -0.09 -17.45 5.67
C ILE A 75 -1.58 -17.81 5.64
N LYS A 76 -2.12 -18.28 6.75
CA LYS A 76 -3.53 -18.66 6.87
C LYS A 76 -4.45 -17.48 6.55
N ASP A 77 -4.25 -16.35 7.21
CA ASP A 77 -5.12 -15.19 7.08
C ASP A 77 -5.02 -14.56 5.68
N THR A 78 -3.81 -14.50 5.12
CA THR A 78 -3.61 -13.97 3.77
C THR A 78 -4.22 -14.89 2.71
N SER A 79 -4.12 -16.21 2.86
CA SER A 79 -4.75 -17.18 1.95
C SER A 79 -6.28 -17.08 1.96
N ALA A 80 -6.87 -16.82 3.13
CA ALA A 80 -8.30 -16.61 3.28
C ALA A 80 -8.76 -15.34 2.56
N VAL A 81 -8.01 -14.24 2.69
CA VAL A 81 -8.29 -12.98 1.98
C VAL A 81 -8.17 -13.15 0.46
N ILE A 82 -7.12 -13.82 -0.02
CA ILE A 82 -6.93 -14.11 -1.46
C ILE A 82 -8.13 -14.89 -2.00
N SER A 83 -8.54 -15.94 -1.29
CA SER A 83 -9.69 -16.77 -1.66
C SER A 83 -10.97 -15.95 -1.71
N LYS A 84 -11.17 -15.06 -0.74
CA LYS A 84 -12.33 -14.16 -0.70
C LYS A 84 -12.36 -13.21 -1.88
N VAL A 85 -11.23 -12.55 -2.19
CA VAL A 85 -11.10 -11.66 -3.35
C VAL A 85 -11.46 -12.43 -4.64
N ARG A 86 -10.90 -13.62 -4.84
CA ARG A 86 -11.19 -14.44 -6.04
C ARG A 86 -12.66 -14.82 -6.12
N SER A 87 -13.26 -15.24 -5.01
CA SER A 87 -14.68 -15.59 -4.94
C SER A 87 -15.55 -14.41 -5.34
N THR A 88 -15.39 -13.25 -4.66
CA THR A 88 -16.20 -12.05 -4.91
C THR A 88 -16.03 -11.54 -6.35
N LEU A 89 -14.81 -11.56 -6.90
CA LEU A 89 -14.57 -11.12 -8.27
C LEU A 89 -15.10 -12.10 -9.32
N SER A 90 -15.29 -13.38 -8.99
CA SER A 90 -15.79 -14.41 -9.90
C SER A 90 -17.32 -14.49 -9.97
N MET A 91 -18.02 -13.81 -9.05
CA MET A 91 -19.48 -13.75 -9.03
C MET A 91 -20.04 -13.06 -10.29
N GLN A 92 -21.25 -13.47 -10.68
CA GLN A 92 -21.97 -12.85 -11.78
C GLN A 92 -22.54 -11.50 -11.36
N LYS A 93 -22.59 -10.54 -12.29
CA LYS A 93 -23.05 -9.17 -12.03
C LYS A 93 -24.52 -9.07 -11.62
N THR A 94 -25.30 -10.10 -11.95
CA THR A 94 -26.75 -10.17 -11.71
C THR A 94 -27.08 -10.95 -10.45
N ASP A 95 -26.09 -11.51 -9.76
CA ASP A 95 -26.31 -12.29 -8.54
C ASP A 95 -26.69 -11.35 -7.37
N PRO A 96 -27.82 -11.59 -6.68
CA PRO A 96 -28.24 -10.77 -5.54
C PRO A 96 -27.22 -10.80 -4.38
N ASN A 97 -26.40 -11.85 -4.28
CA ASN A 97 -25.44 -12.04 -3.20
C ASN A 97 -24.16 -11.19 -3.35
N VAL A 98 -23.99 -10.46 -4.46
CA VAL A 98 -22.78 -9.66 -4.72
C VAL A 98 -22.59 -8.60 -3.64
N ALA A 99 -23.67 -7.95 -3.19
CA ALA A 99 -23.58 -6.91 -2.18
C ALA A 99 -23.03 -7.46 -0.86
N ASP A 100 -23.53 -8.61 -0.41
CA ASP A 100 -23.09 -9.28 0.82
C ASP A 100 -21.65 -9.78 0.68
N ALA A 101 -21.31 -10.40 -0.46
CA ALA A 101 -19.95 -10.87 -0.72
C ALA A 101 -18.91 -9.73 -0.76
N VAL A 102 -19.30 -8.53 -1.21
CA VAL A 102 -18.46 -7.32 -1.17
C VAL A 102 -18.36 -6.76 0.25
N ALA A 103 -19.44 -6.80 1.03
CA ALA A 103 -19.42 -6.38 2.44
C ALA A 103 -18.48 -7.26 3.27
N GLU A 104 -18.60 -8.59 3.14
CA GLU A 104 -17.72 -9.56 3.79
C GLU A 104 -16.26 -9.41 3.33
N LEU A 105 -16.02 -9.16 2.04
CA LEU A 105 -14.68 -8.88 1.53
C LEU A 105 -14.09 -7.60 2.15
N ARG A 106 -14.91 -6.56 2.30
CA ARG A 106 -14.49 -5.29 2.91
C ARG A 106 -14.12 -5.49 4.38
N GLU A 107 -14.90 -6.27 5.12
CA GLU A 107 -14.61 -6.62 6.51
C GLU A 107 -13.31 -7.42 6.63
N ALA A 108 -13.17 -8.49 5.85
CA ALA A 108 -11.94 -9.30 5.81
C ALA A 108 -10.70 -8.47 5.45
N SER A 109 -10.82 -7.58 4.45
CA SER A 109 -9.76 -6.65 4.06
C SER A 109 -9.38 -5.71 5.20
N ASN A 110 -10.36 -5.14 5.90
CA ASN A 110 -10.10 -4.21 7.01
C ASN A 110 -9.42 -4.92 8.19
N SER A 111 -9.91 -6.10 8.55
CA SER A 111 -9.32 -6.93 9.61
C SER A 111 -7.87 -7.32 9.29
N TRP A 112 -7.61 -7.77 8.05
CA TRP A 112 -6.26 -8.11 7.61
C TRP A 112 -5.31 -6.90 7.63
N VAL A 113 -5.76 -5.74 7.11
CA VAL A 113 -4.96 -4.51 7.12
C VAL A 113 -4.71 -4.02 8.55
N ALA A 114 -5.72 -4.05 9.42
CA ALA A 114 -5.58 -3.62 10.81
C ALA A 114 -4.56 -4.47 11.57
N LYS A 115 -4.53 -5.77 11.30
CA LYS A 115 -3.60 -6.73 11.90
C LYS A 115 -2.18 -6.55 11.37
N TYR A 116 -1.97 -6.60 10.06
CA TYR A 116 -0.64 -6.74 9.49
C TYR A 116 0.06 -5.44 9.08
N ARG A 117 -0.66 -4.31 8.96
CA ARG A 117 -0.05 -3.04 8.49
C ARG A 117 0.98 -2.46 9.46
N LYS A 118 0.86 -2.75 10.76
CA LYS A 118 1.80 -2.25 11.79
C LYS A 118 3.02 -3.16 11.96
N GLU A 119 2.97 -4.37 11.41
CA GLU A 119 4.02 -5.38 11.54
C GLU A 119 5.21 -5.07 10.65
N LYS A 120 6.27 -4.53 11.25
CA LYS A 120 7.47 -4.08 10.53
C LYS A 120 8.18 -5.18 9.76
N ALA A 121 8.09 -6.43 10.24
CA ALA A 121 8.67 -7.59 9.57
C ALA A 121 7.98 -7.90 8.22
N LEU A 122 6.69 -7.60 8.09
CA LEU A 122 5.90 -7.91 6.89
C LEU A 122 6.03 -6.84 5.80
N LEU A 123 6.40 -5.60 6.13
CA LEU A 123 6.61 -4.53 5.13
C LEU A 123 7.70 -4.86 4.10
N GLY A 124 8.62 -5.77 4.40
CA GLY A 124 9.63 -6.27 3.47
C GLY A 124 9.13 -7.38 2.54
N LYS A 125 8.02 -8.04 2.88
CA LYS A 125 7.49 -9.19 2.15
C LYS A 125 6.79 -8.77 0.85
N ALA A 126 7.09 -9.46 -0.24
CA ALA A 126 6.46 -9.26 -1.54
C ALA A 126 4.96 -9.61 -1.46
N SER A 127 4.61 -10.73 -0.80
CA SER A 127 3.20 -11.11 -0.60
C SER A 127 2.39 -10.00 0.06
N PHE A 128 2.94 -9.35 1.08
CA PHE A 128 2.25 -8.27 1.80
C PHE A 128 2.00 -7.07 0.90
N ARG A 129 3.01 -6.65 0.13
CA ARG A 129 2.91 -5.48 -0.77
C ARG A 129 1.90 -5.70 -1.89
N ASP A 130 1.92 -6.88 -2.50
CA ASP A 130 1.03 -7.22 -3.61
C ASP A 130 -0.43 -7.32 -3.14
N ILE A 131 -0.68 -7.96 -2.00
CA ILE A 131 -2.02 -8.03 -1.39
C ILE A 131 -2.52 -6.64 -1.01
N TYR A 132 -1.69 -5.83 -0.35
CA TYR A 132 -2.09 -4.49 0.06
C TYR A 132 -2.41 -3.60 -1.14
N SER A 133 -1.64 -3.71 -2.24
CA SER A 133 -1.92 -3.02 -3.50
C SER A 133 -3.28 -3.41 -4.07
N ALA A 134 -3.52 -4.71 -4.22
CA ALA A 134 -4.76 -5.23 -4.79
C ALA A 134 -5.99 -4.92 -3.93
N LEU A 135 -5.89 -5.03 -2.59
CA LEU A 135 -6.98 -4.67 -1.67
C LEU A 135 -7.34 -3.19 -1.79
N ASN A 136 -6.36 -2.30 -1.95
CA ASN A 136 -6.62 -0.88 -2.19
C ASN A 136 -7.29 -0.64 -3.55
N ALA A 137 -6.90 -1.38 -4.59
CA ALA A 137 -7.54 -1.29 -5.90
C ALA A 137 -9.02 -1.73 -5.87
N VAL A 138 -9.32 -2.78 -5.12
CA VAL A 138 -10.68 -3.29 -4.92
C VAL A 138 -11.51 -2.34 -4.06
N SER A 139 -10.99 -1.97 -2.88
CA SER A 139 -11.67 -1.08 -1.94
C SER A 139 -11.96 0.28 -2.56
N GLY A 140 -10.98 0.86 -3.27
CA GLY A 140 -11.17 2.13 -3.97
C GLY A 140 -12.30 2.09 -5.00
N HIS A 141 -12.44 0.99 -5.74
CA HIS A 141 -13.54 0.83 -6.69
C HIS A 141 -14.90 0.80 -5.97
N TYR A 142 -15.07 -0.05 -4.97
CA TYR A 142 -16.35 -0.19 -4.28
C TYR A 142 -16.73 1.04 -3.45
N VAL A 143 -15.76 1.79 -2.93
CA VAL A 143 -16.01 3.07 -2.27
C VAL A 143 -16.51 4.12 -3.27
N SER A 144 -15.94 4.17 -4.48
CA SER A 144 -16.32 5.18 -5.48
C SER A 144 -17.61 4.85 -6.24
N PHE A 145 -17.87 3.57 -6.53
CA PHE A 145 -18.95 3.15 -7.43
C PHE A 145 -20.07 2.35 -6.74
N GLY A 146 -19.88 1.93 -5.48
CA GLY A 146 -20.83 1.11 -4.74
C GLY A 146 -20.61 -0.40 -4.94
N PRO A 147 -21.21 -1.25 -4.09
CA PRO A 147 -20.88 -2.68 -3.98
C PRO A 147 -21.35 -3.53 -5.19
N THR A 148 -22.35 -3.06 -5.93
CA THR A 148 -22.89 -3.77 -7.10
C THR A 148 -22.21 -3.35 -8.41
N ALA A 149 -21.35 -2.34 -8.38
CA ALA A 149 -20.69 -1.84 -9.58
C ALA A 149 -19.60 -2.81 -10.07
N PRO A 150 -19.67 -3.30 -11.32
CA PRO A 150 -18.70 -4.25 -11.83
C PRO A 150 -17.32 -3.61 -11.98
N ILE A 151 -16.28 -4.30 -11.52
CA ILE A 151 -14.89 -3.88 -11.72
C ILE A 151 -14.54 -3.95 -13.22
N PRO A 152 -13.92 -2.90 -13.81
CA PRO A 152 -13.48 -2.92 -15.20
C PRO A 152 -12.59 -4.13 -15.53
N ALA A 153 -12.82 -4.79 -16.67
CA ALA A 153 -12.20 -6.07 -17.01
C ALA A 153 -10.66 -6.05 -16.92
N LYS A 154 -10.01 -5.00 -17.45
CA LYS A 154 -8.56 -4.83 -17.38
C LYS A 154 -8.05 -4.71 -15.94
N ARG A 155 -8.78 -4.00 -15.08
CA ARG A 155 -8.44 -3.87 -13.65
C ARG A 155 -8.65 -5.20 -12.92
N LYS A 156 -9.76 -5.89 -13.19
CA LYS A 156 -10.04 -7.22 -12.64
C LYS A 156 -8.92 -8.22 -12.99
N ALA A 157 -8.49 -8.28 -14.25
CA ALA A 157 -7.40 -9.15 -14.68
C ALA A 157 -6.10 -8.87 -13.92
N ARG A 158 -5.72 -7.59 -13.80
CA ARG A 158 -4.54 -7.19 -13.03
C ARG A 158 -4.63 -7.58 -11.55
N ILE A 159 -5.79 -7.37 -10.90
CA ILE A 159 -5.99 -7.77 -9.49
C ILE A 159 -5.81 -9.28 -9.34
N LEU A 160 -6.36 -10.08 -10.25
CA LEU A 160 -6.24 -11.54 -10.19
C LEU A 160 -4.79 -12.01 -10.39
N GLU A 161 -4.03 -11.36 -11.27
CA GLU A 161 -2.60 -11.61 -11.47
C GLU A 161 -1.77 -11.24 -10.22
N GLU A 162 -2.08 -10.11 -9.58
CA GLU A 162 -1.46 -9.69 -8.30
C GLU A 162 -1.79 -10.71 -7.20
N MET A 163 -3.02 -11.25 -7.13
CA MET A 163 -3.38 -12.33 -6.20
C MET A 163 -2.59 -13.62 -6.43
N GLU A 164 -2.42 -14.03 -7.69
CA GLU A 164 -1.63 -15.23 -8.03
C GLU A 164 -0.15 -15.05 -7.68
N THR A 165 0.41 -13.88 -7.97
CA THR A 165 1.82 -13.56 -7.64
C THR A 165 2.02 -13.54 -6.13
N ALA A 166 1.10 -12.92 -5.40
CA ALA A 166 1.11 -12.87 -3.94
C ALA A 166 1.02 -14.26 -3.31
N GLU A 167 0.14 -15.15 -3.80
CA GLU A 167 0.00 -16.51 -3.29
C GLU A 167 1.26 -17.36 -3.54
N LYS A 168 1.89 -17.20 -4.70
CA LYS A 168 3.19 -17.82 -5.00
C LYS A 168 4.29 -17.26 -4.10
N ALA A 169 4.29 -15.99 -3.76
CA ALA A 169 5.24 -15.40 -2.82
C ALA A 169 5.00 -15.92 -1.39
N LEU A 170 3.74 -15.96 -0.97
CA LEU A 170 3.29 -16.43 0.35
C LEU A 170 3.71 -17.87 0.63
N SER A 171 3.51 -18.78 -0.33
CA SER A 171 3.94 -20.18 -0.23
C SER A 171 5.46 -20.37 -0.15
N ARG A 172 6.23 -19.35 -0.54
CA ARG A 172 7.70 -19.32 -0.40
C ARG A 172 8.16 -18.54 0.84
N GLY A 173 7.24 -18.09 1.69
CA GLY A 173 7.51 -17.26 2.88
C GLY A 173 7.95 -15.83 2.56
N ARG A 174 7.71 -15.33 1.34
CA ARG A 174 8.23 -14.08 0.81
C ARG A 174 7.22 -12.97 0.69
#